data_AF-J1T3F2-F1
#
_entry.id   AF-J1T3F2-F1
#
_cell.length_a   1.000
_cell.length_b   1.000
_cell.length_c   1.000
_cell.angle_alpha   90.00
_cell.angle_beta   90.00
_cell.angle_gamma   90.00
#
_symmetry.space_group_name_H-M   'P 1'
#
loop_
_entity.id
_entity.type
_entity.pdbx_description
1 polymer ?
#
loop_
_entity_poly.entity_id
_entity_poly.type
_entity_poly.pdbx_seq_one_letter_code
_entity_poly.pdbx_strand_id
1 'polypeptide(L)' 'MVGRGKSAMDADNARRFMMATVHKETAQLLKAVEEICRRYPPSDELNFVRYLLRMIVSETDRGNGADDP' A
#
# COMPACT_ATOMS: atom_id res chain seq x y z
N MET A 1 -16.44 26.69 -20.42
CA MET A 1 -16.32 25.83 -19.21
C MET A 1 -15.73 24.48 -19.61
N VAL A 2 -14.40 24.38 -19.77
CA VAL A 2 -13.68 23.14 -20.14
C VAL A 2 -12.39 23.15 -19.34
N GLY A 3 -12.45 22.80 -18.06
CA GLY A 3 -11.27 22.89 -17.18
C GLY A 3 -11.41 22.14 -15.86
N ARG A 4 -12.62 22.07 -15.31
CA ARG A 4 -12.89 21.30 -14.08
C ARG A 4 -12.80 19.78 -14.26
N GLY A 5 -13.23 19.24 -15.40
CA GLY A 5 -13.22 17.79 -15.65
C GLY A 5 -11.80 17.21 -15.82
N LYS A 6 -10.91 17.93 -16.50
CA LYS A 6 -9.53 17.47 -16.75
C LYS A 6 -8.68 17.44 -15.47
N SER A 7 -8.79 18.49 -14.66
CA SER A 7 -8.08 18.57 -13.38
C SER A 7 -8.54 17.53 -12.35
N ALA A 8 -9.82 17.13 -12.35
CA ALA A 8 -10.32 16.08 -11.48
C ALA A 8 -9.79 14.70 -11.92
N MET A 9 -9.74 14.45 -13.23
CA MET A 9 -9.21 13.21 -13.81
C MET A 9 -7.71 13.05 -13.52
N ASP A 10 -6.94 14.13 -13.64
CA ASP A 10 -5.51 14.13 -13.32
C ASP A 10 -5.24 13.87 -11.82
N ALA A 11 -6.08 14.44 -10.94
CA ALA A 11 -5.98 14.21 -9.49
C ALA A 11 -6.31 12.76 -9.09
N ASP A 12 -7.31 12.15 -9.72
CA ASP A 12 -7.67 10.76 -9.49
C ASP A 12 -6.57 9.81 -9.97
N ASN A 13 -6.01 10.07 -11.15
CA ASN A 13 -4.88 9.29 -11.69
C ASN A 13 -3.63 9.41 -10.80
N ALA A 14 -3.32 10.61 -10.31
CA ALA A 14 -2.22 10.82 -9.37
C ALA A 14 -2.45 10.06 -8.05
N ARG A 15 -3.69 10.07 -7.54
CA ARG A 15 -4.07 9.31 -6.33
C ARG A 15 -3.89 7.81 -6.54
N ARG A 16 -4.39 7.25 -7.64
CA ARG A 16 -4.22 5.82 -7.98
C ARG A 16 -2.75 5.44 -8.12
N PHE A 17 -1.95 6.27 -8.80
CA PHE A 17 -0.52 6.05 -8.92
C PHE A 17 0.18 6.01 -7.56
N MET A 18 -0.09 7.00 -6.69
CA MET A 18 0.47 7.00 -5.33
C MET A 18 0.05 5.77 -4.53
N MET A 19 -1.22 5.35 -4.60
CA MET A 19 -1.70 4.16 -3.90
C MET A 19 -1.00 2.89 -4.41
N ALA A 20 -0.83 2.75 -5.72
CA ALA A 20 -0.10 1.63 -6.31
C ALA A 20 1.38 1.62 -5.91
N THR A 21 2.03 2.79 -5.85
CA THR A 21 3.41 2.91 -5.35
C THR A 21 3.50 2.51 -3.88
N VAL A 22 2.63 3.06 -3.01
CA VAL A 22 2.64 2.71 -1.58
C VAL A 22 2.38 1.22 -1.38
N HIS A 23 1.43 0.63 -2.10
CA HIS A 23 1.17 -0.80 -2.06
C HIS A 23 2.43 -1.61 -2.38
N LYS A 24 3.07 -1.30 -3.53
CA LYS A 24 4.25 -2.01 -4.00
C LYS A 24 5.41 -1.93 -3.01
N GLU A 25 5.76 -0.72 -2.57
CA GLU A 25 6.88 -0.50 -1.64
C GLU A 25 6.61 -1.17 -0.29
N THR A 26 5.38 -1.06 0.23
CA THR A 26 4.99 -1.68 1.51
C THR A 26 5.00 -3.20 1.41
N ALA A 27 4.52 -3.79 0.31
CA ALA A 27 4.54 -5.23 0.11
C ALA A 27 5.98 -5.78 0.04
N GLN A 28 6.90 -5.06 -0.58
CA GLN A 28 8.33 -5.42 -0.58
C GLN A 28 8.94 -5.36 0.82
N LEU A 29 8.65 -4.31 1.58
CA LEU A 29 9.11 -4.19 2.96
C LEU A 29 8.53 -5.27 3.87
N LEU A 30 7.22 -5.56 3.74
CA LEU A 30 6.58 -6.65 4.48
C LEU A 30 7.28 -7.98 4.22
N LYS A 31 7.60 -8.28 2.95
CA LYS A 31 8.33 -9.51 2.59
C LYS A 31 9.69 -9.59 3.29
N ALA A 32 10.45 -8.50 3.34
CA ALA A 32 11.74 -8.46 4.03
C ALA A 32 11.57 -8.67 5.55
N VAL A 33 10.59 -8.02 6.17
CA VAL A 33 10.29 -8.20 7.60
C VAL A 33 9.86 -9.63 7.91
N GLU A 34 9.03 -10.24 7.07
CA GLU A 34 8.63 -11.64 7.21
C GLU A 34 9.81 -12.61 7.10
N GLU A 35 10.80 -12.31 6.27
CA GLU A 35 12.03 -13.09 6.17
C GLU A 35 12.88 -12.96 7.44
N ILE A 36 13.02 -11.75 7.98
CA ILE A 36 13.73 -11.51 9.25
C ILE A 36 13.06 -12.27 10.39
N CYS A 37 11.72 -12.16 10.52
CA CYS A 37 10.96 -12.88 11.55
C CYS A 37 11.01 -14.40 11.42
N ARG A 38 11.29 -14.94 10.23
CA ARG A 38 11.50 -16.39 10.02
C ARG A 38 12.91 -16.83 10.43
N ARG A 39 13.91 -15.97 10.22
CA ARG A 39 15.33 -16.31 10.44
C ARG A 39 15.79 -16.04 11.88
N TYR A 40 15.16 -15.09 12.56
CA TYR A 40 15.51 -14.67 13.91
C TYR A 40 14.26 -14.64 14.78
N PRO A 41 14.36 -14.93 16.09
CA PRO A 41 13.24 -14.76 17.01
C PRO A 41 12.78 -13.28 16.96
N PRO A 42 11.53 -13.01 16.54
CA PRO A 42 11.08 -11.64 16.38
C PRO A 42 10.88 -10.99 17.75
N SER A 43 11.32 -9.73 17.89
CA SER A 43 10.94 -8.90 19.02
C SER A 43 9.47 -8.47 18.89
N ASP A 44 8.88 -8.01 19.99
CA ASP A 44 7.50 -7.51 19.99
C ASP A 44 7.32 -6.32 19.05
N GLU A 45 8.33 -5.43 18.98
CA GLU A 45 8.34 -4.30 18.05
C GLU A 45 8.32 -4.78 16.59
N LEU A 46 9.10 -5.82 16.27
CA LEU A 46 9.14 -6.34 14.91
C LEU A 46 7.82 -7.03 14.54
N ASN A 47 7.18 -7.71 15.48
CA ASN A 47 5.83 -8.24 15.30
C ASN A 47 4.80 -7.13 15.06
N PHE A 48 4.91 -6.01 15.79
CA PHE A 48 4.06 -4.85 15.60
C PHE A 48 4.27 -4.19 14.24
N VAL A 49 5.53 -4.00 13.80
CA VAL A 49 5.85 -3.49 12.46
C VAL A 49 5.28 -4.41 11.38
N ARG A 50 5.45 -5.73 11.50
CA ARG A 50 4.86 -6.71 10.56
C ARG A 50 3.33 -6.57 10.49
N TYR A 51 2.67 -6.38 11.62
CA TYR A 51 1.23 -6.18 11.68
C TYR A 51 0.80 -4.90 10.95
N LEU A 52 1.46 -3.77 11.19
CA LEU A 52 1.17 -2.51 10.52
C LEU A 52 1.38 -2.60 9.00
N LEU A 53 2.47 -3.24 8.57
CA LEU A 53 2.75 -3.43 7.15
C LEU A 53 1.68 -4.29 6.46
N ARG A 54 1.21 -5.36 7.11
CA ARG A 54 0.08 -6.17 6.60
C ARG A 54 -1.18 -5.34 6.45
N MET A 55 -1.51 -4.52 7.44
CA MET A 55 -2.68 -3.64 7.39
C MET A 55 -2.60 -2.68 6.19
N ILE A 56 -1.47 -2.00 6.00
CA ILE A 56 -1.28 -1.06 4.89
C ILE A 56 -1.39 -1.77 3.54
N VAL A 57 -0.79 -2.95 3.37
CA VAL A 57 -0.91 -3.74 2.14
C VAL A 57 -2.38 -4.10 1.87
N SER A 58 -3.12 -4.58 2.87
CA SER A 58 -4.53 -4.93 2.72
C SER A 58 -5.42 -3.73 2.38
N GLU A 59 -5.19 -2.58 3.00
CA GLU A 59 -5.99 -1.37 2.73
C GLU A 59 -5.68 -0.76 1.36
N THR A 60 -4.41 -0.79 0.95
CA THR A 60 -4.00 -0.30 -0.38
C THR A 60 -4.44 -1.23 -1.51
N ASP A 61 -4.57 -2.55 -1.25
CA ASP A 61 -5.12 -3.52 -2.20
C ASP A 61 -6.64 -3.33 -2.40
N ARG A 62 -7.39 -3.16 -1.30
CA ARG A 62 -8.83 -2.83 -1.33
C ARG A 62 -9.13 -1.54 -2.07
N GLY A 63 -8.28 -0.52 -1.88
CA GLY A 63 -8.39 0.75 -2.58
C GLY A 63 -8.14 0.66 -4.09
N ASN A 64 -7.51 -0.42 -4.57
CA ASN A 64 -7.19 -0.68 -5.98
C ASN A 64 -8.28 -1.55 -6.66
N GLY A 65 -8.96 -2.41 -5.91
CA GLY A 65 -10.02 -3.30 -6.41
C GLY A 65 -11.43 -2.68 -6.47
N ALA A 66 -11.65 -1.51 -5.86
CA ALA A 66 -12.95 -0.82 -5.88
C ALA A 66 -13.27 -0.11 -7.21
N ASP A 67 -12.38 -0.20 -8.20
CA ASP A 67 -12.50 0.40 -9.53
C ASP A 67 -12.80 -0.63 -10.65
N ASP A 68 -13.04 -1.91 -10.31
CA ASP A 68 -13.46 -2.95 -11.27
C ASP A 68 -15.00 -3.13 -11.21
N PRO A 69 -15.75 -2.98 -12.33
CA PRO A 69 -17.22 -2.95 -12.36
C PRO A 69 -17.90 -4.31 -12.09
#